data_AF-A0A4R8VZ02-F1
#
_entry.id   AF-A0A4R8VZ02-F1
#
_cell.length_a   1.000
_cell.length_b   1.000
_cell.length_c   1.000
_cell.angle_alpha   90.00
_cell.angle_beta   90.00
_cell.angle_gamma   90.00
#
_symmetry.space_group_name_H-M   'P 1'
#
loop_
_entity.id
_entity.type
_entity.pdbx_description
1 polymer ?
#
loop_
_entity_poly.entity_id
_entity_poly.type
_entity_poly.pdbx_seq_one_letter_code
_entity_poly.pdbx_strand_id
1 'polypeptide(L)'
;MPETPAVPTGRRRVSPGAILDAFFFVLAGFASVWLAVLLATESLGLGWGLLWFAVLFWALLAYLVLPRLHRILTRLYVPDYFIGRTRTSDGLLGDPVNLAVIGNAEQVHAALAAAGWTRADDVTLASSWRIVTATVRRRSYLQAPVSPLLLFDRVQDFAYQQEVANNPAKRHHVRFWRCPDGWMLPGGHRVDWVAAGTFDRAVGLSLFTLQVTHKIDEHTDIERDHIVASIRRAVPQTRLVLIRDFATGYHSRNGGGDNIQTDGDLPVIDLRGMPVAGAPSGAGVPGAGVPGAGVPGDGGAVIELTGLS
;
A
#
# COMPACT_ATOMS: atom_id res chain seq x y z
N MET A 1 -11.78 44.63 2.88
CA MET A 1 -10.55 43.90 2.53
C MET A 1 -10.57 42.60 3.31
N PRO A 2 -10.51 41.41 2.67
CA PRO A 2 -10.45 40.17 3.43
C PRO A 2 -9.03 39.97 3.99
N GLU A 3 -8.94 39.69 5.28
CA GLU A 3 -7.69 39.40 5.99
C GLU A 3 -7.05 38.12 5.43
N THR A 4 -5.77 38.22 5.08
CA THR A 4 -4.95 37.09 4.66
C THR A 4 -4.54 36.31 5.91
N PRO A 5 -4.86 35.01 6.06
CA PRO A 5 -4.40 34.24 7.21
C PRO A 5 -2.88 34.09 7.14
N ALA A 6 -2.21 34.44 8.24
CA ALA A 6 -0.77 34.36 8.37
C ALA A 6 -0.28 32.91 8.21
N VAL A 7 0.67 32.71 7.29
CA VAL A 7 1.38 31.44 7.11
C VAL A 7 2.19 31.18 8.38
N PRO A 8 1.98 30.05 9.11
CA PRO A 8 2.81 29.74 10.25
C PRO A 8 4.20 29.32 9.76
N THR A 9 5.16 30.25 9.81
CA THR A 9 6.59 29.95 9.63
C THR A 9 7.13 29.30 10.91
N GLY A 10 6.67 28.09 11.18
CA GLY A 10 7.19 27.26 12.26
C GLY A 10 8.55 26.70 11.88
N ARG A 11 9.63 27.41 12.26
CA ARG A 11 10.97 26.84 12.25
C ARG A 11 10.95 25.62 13.19
N ARG A 12 10.91 24.40 12.65
CA ARG A 12 10.93 23.14 13.44
C ARG A 12 12.14 23.19 14.37
N ARG A 13 11.93 23.49 15.65
CA ARG A 13 12.96 23.34 16.68
C ARG A 13 13.20 21.84 16.83
N VAL A 14 14.31 21.35 16.32
CA VAL A 14 14.73 19.97 16.51
C VAL A 14 14.95 19.77 18.00
N SER A 15 14.19 18.89 18.64
CA SER A 15 14.33 18.63 20.07
C SER A 15 15.69 17.95 20.33
N PRO A 16 16.35 18.20 21.47
CA PRO A 16 17.57 17.49 21.83
C PRO A 16 17.41 15.96 21.81
N GLY A 17 16.23 15.47 22.17
CA GLY A 17 15.86 14.06 22.05
C GLY A 17 15.86 13.56 20.60
N ALA A 18 15.31 14.33 19.66
CA ALA A 18 15.33 13.97 18.25
C ALA A 18 16.75 13.94 17.66
N ILE A 19 17.64 14.82 18.14
CA ILE A 19 19.07 14.81 17.75
C ILE A 19 19.75 13.56 18.30
N LEU A 20 19.50 13.23 19.57
CA LEU A 20 20.06 12.05 20.22
C LEU A 20 19.59 10.75 19.56
N ASP A 21 18.29 10.65 19.26
CA ASP A 21 17.70 9.52 18.55
C ASP A 21 18.29 9.38 17.14
N ALA A 22 18.46 10.50 16.42
CA ALA A 22 19.10 10.50 15.11
C ALA A 22 20.56 10.04 15.20
N PHE A 23 21.31 10.51 16.21
CA PHE A 23 22.69 10.09 16.44
C PHE A 23 22.79 8.59 16.71
N PHE A 24 22.02 8.05 17.66
CA PHE A 24 22.03 6.62 17.97
C PHE A 24 21.54 5.76 16.79
N PHE A 25 20.59 6.27 16.01
CA PHE A 25 20.12 5.58 14.81
C PHE A 25 21.22 5.46 13.75
N VAL A 26 21.97 6.55 13.49
CA VAL A 26 23.11 6.55 12.57
C VAL A 26 24.26 5.69 13.10
N LEU A 27 24.60 5.84 14.39
CA LEU A 27 25.62 5.03 15.05
C LEU A 27 25.29 3.53 14.99
N ALA A 28 24.05 3.15 15.26
CA ALA A 28 23.61 1.77 15.15
C ALA A 28 23.70 1.25 13.71
N GLY A 29 23.40 2.10 12.71
CA GLY A 29 23.63 1.80 11.30
C GLY A 29 25.12 1.48 11.02
N PHE A 30 26.02 2.39 11.41
CA PHE A 30 27.47 2.20 11.26
C PHE A 30 27.99 0.97 12.02
N ALA A 31 27.57 0.78 13.26
CA ALA A 31 27.95 -0.37 14.08
C ALA A 31 27.48 -1.69 13.47
N SER A 32 26.31 -1.71 12.84
CA SER A 32 25.80 -2.90 12.16
C SER A 32 26.60 -3.21 10.89
N VAL A 33 27.00 -2.19 10.10
CA VAL A 33 27.91 -2.37 8.96
C VAL A 33 29.28 -2.84 9.42
N TRP A 34 29.84 -2.25 10.47
CA TRP A 34 31.11 -2.64 11.06
C TRP A 34 31.09 -4.08 11.56
N LEU A 35 30.03 -4.47 12.29
CA LEU A 35 29.81 -5.84 12.74
C LEU A 35 29.75 -6.80 11.54
N ALA A 36 29.05 -6.43 10.47
CA ALA A 36 29.01 -7.24 9.25
C ALA A 36 30.42 -7.44 8.65
N VAL A 37 31.23 -6.38 8.54
CA VAL A 37 32.62 -6.48 8.05
C VAL A 37 33.48 -7.35 8.94
N LEU A 38 33.49 -7.12 10.26
CA LEU A 38 34.25 -7.93 11.21
C LEU A 38 33.88 -9.42 11.13
N LEU A 39 32.57 -9.68 11.10
CA LEU A 39 32.05 -11.03 10.99
C LEU A 39 32.62 -11.67 9.72
N ALA A 40 32.53 -10.99 8.57
CA ALA A 40 33.02 -11.51 7.29
C ALA A 40 34.54 -11.77 7.27
N THR A 41 35.35 -10.89 7.87
CA THR A 41 36.82 -11.02 7.88
C THR A 41 37.31 -12.10 8.83
N GLU A 42 36.68 -12.28 9.98
CA GLU A 42 37.09 -13.26 11.01
C GLU A 42 36.62 -14.70 10.73
N SER A 43 35.73 -14.89 9.75
CA SER A 43 35.13 -16.21 9.45
C SER A 43 35.99 -17.18 8.62
N LEU A 44 37.17 -16.73 8.16
CA LEU A 44 37.96 -17.41 7.12
C LEU A 44 38.60 -18.74 7.56
N GLY A 45 38.46 -19.16 8.82
CA GLY A 45 38.99 -20.42 9.37
C GLY A 45 37.96 -21.51 9.71
N LEU A 46 36.66 -21.32 9.46
CA LEU A 46 35.58 -22.05 10.15
C LEU A 46 35.08 -23.36 9.49
N GLY A 47 35.61 -23.82 8.36
CA GLY A 47 35.14 -25.05 7.70
C GLY A 47 33.61 -25.05 7.45
N TRP A 48 32.88 -26.09 7.88
CA TRP A 48 31.41 -26.14 7.79
C TRP A 48 30.67 -25.09 8.63
N GLY A 49 31.33 -24.50 9.63
CA GLY A 49 30.80 -23.37 10.40
C GLY A 49 30.53 -22.13 9.54
N LEU A 50 31.19 -22.04 8.37
CA LEU A 50 30.98 -20.97 7.40
C LEU A 50 29.54 -20.92 6.86
N LEU A 51 28.83 -22.05 6.75
CA LEU A 51 27.43 -22.08 6.28
C LEU A 51 26.48 -21.46 7.31
N TRP A 52 26.58 -21.86 8.58
CA TRP A 52 25.78 -21.28 9.66
C TRP A 52 26.07 -19.79 9.83
N PHE A 53 27.34 -19.46 9.75
CA PHE A 53 27.82 -18.09 9.74
C PHE A 53 27.21 -17.28 8.59
N ALA A 54 27.21 -17.80 7.35
CA ALA A 54 26.65 -17.11 6.19
C ALA A 54 25.16 -16.82 6.36
N VAL A 55 24.39 -17.76 6.95
CA VAL A 55 22.97 -17.56 7.26
C VAL A 55 22.78 -16.48 8.33
N LEU A 56 23.57 -16.49 9.41
CA LEU A 56 23.50 -15.48 10.46
C LEU A 56 23.89 -14.09 9.93
N PHE A 57 24.95 -14.01 9.13
CA PHE A 57 25.39 -12.79 8.47
C PHE A 57 24.31 -12.25 7.53
N TRP A 58 23.72 -13.10 6.68
CA TRP A 58 22.61 -12.73 5.82
C TRP A 58 21.43 -12.21 6.65
N ALA A 59 21.06 -12.88 7.74
CA ALA A 59 19.94 -12.45 8.59
C ALA A 59 20.22 -11.07 9.22
N LEU A 60 21.44 -10.84 9.72
CA LEU A 60 21.87 -9.54 10.23
C LEU A 60 21.80 -8.46 9.14
N LEU A 61 22.37 -8.74 7.97
CA LEU A 61 22.41 -7.79 6.86
C LEU A 61 20.99 -7.44 6.37
N ALA A 62 20.17 -8.44 6.13
CA ALA A 62 18.86 -8.31 5.51
C ALA A 62 17.79 -7.73 6.44
N TYR A 63 17.80 -8.08 7.73
CA TYR A 63 16.74 -7.70 8.68
C TYR A 63 17.18 -6.61 9.67
N LEU A 64 18.48 -6.30 9.77
CA LEU A 64 18.99 -5.26 10.68
C LEU A 64 19.64 -4.09 9.93
N VAL A 65 20.60 -4.37 9.05
CA VAL A 65 21.51 -3.35 8.49
C VAL A 65 20.87 -2.61 7.33
N LEU A 66 20.45 -3.33 6.27
CA LEU A 66 19.88 -2.74 5.06
C LEU A 66 18.61 -1.93 5.33
N PRO A 67 17.62 -2.41 6.14
CA PRO A 67 16.45 -1.63 6.49
C PRO A 67 16.78 -0.29 7.16
N ARG A 68 17.76 -0.29 8.08
CA ARG A 68 18.21 0.94 8.75
C ARG A 68 18.85 1.90 7.76
N LEU A 69 19.73 1.40 6.90
CA LEU A 69 20.40 2.22 5.89
C LEU A 69 19.39 2.87 4.94
N HIS A 70 18.42 2.10 4.43
CA HIS A 70 17.34 2.66 3.60
C HIS A 70 16.54 3.72 4.32
N ARG A 71 16.19 3.50 5.59
CA ARG A 71 15.44 4.49 6.37
C ARG A 71 16.23 5.77 6.63
N ILE A 72 17.57 5.71 6.70
CA ILE A 72 18.43 6.92 6.73
C ILE A 72 18.36 7.63 5.37
N LEU A 73 18.61 6.90 4.28
CA LEU A 73 18.73 7.48 2.94
C LEU A 73 17.40 8.05 2.43
N THR A 74 16.30 7.33 2.61
CA THR A 74 14.96 7.71 2.12
C THR A 74 14.46 9.00 2.75
N ARG A 75 14.88 9.35 3.98
CA ARG A 75 14.57 10.66 4.59
C ARG A 75 15.10 11.85 3.79
N LEU A 76 16.08 11.63 2.91
CA LEU A 76 16.68 12.69 2.09
C LEU A 76 15.95 12.89 0.76
N TYR A 77 15.44 11.82 0.15
CA TYR A 77 14.96 11.86 -1.25
C TYR A 77 13.50 11.43 -1.43
N VAL A 78 12.87 10.79 -0.43
CA VAL A 78 11.46 10.41 -0.48
C VAL A 78 10.64 11.48 0.22
N PRO A 79 9.73 12.17 -0.48
CA PRO A 79 8.90 13.20 0.13
C PRO A 79 7.92 12.61 1.17
N ASP A 80 7.48 13.46 2.08
CA ASP A 80 6.47 13.15 3.10
C ASP A 80 5.04 13.50 2.68
N TYR A 81 4.85 14.16 1.52
CA TYR A 81 3.53 14.43 0.94
C TYR A 81 3.06 13.33 -0.02
N PHE A 82 1.76 13.33 -0.33
CA PHE A 82 1.13 12.35 -1.21
C PHE A 82 1.61 12.50 -2.66
N ILE A 83 2.14 11.43 -3.24
CA ILE A 83 2.62 11.37 -4.63
C ILE A 83 2.00 10.20 -5.43
N GLY A 84 0.84 9.70 -5.01
CA GLY A 84 0.21 8.55 -5.67
C GLY A 84 0.94 7.22 -5.44
N ARG A 85 1.87 7.15 -4.47
CA ARG A 85 2.59 5.93 -4.09
C ARG A 85 2.61 5.74 -2.59
N THR A 86 2.52 4.49 -2.17
CA THR A 86 2.71 4.10 -0.77
C THR A 86 4.21 4.09 -0.41
N ARG A 87 4.54 3.91 0.87
CA ARG A 87 5.92 3.73 1.36
C ARG A 87 6.04 2.46 2.21
N THR A 88 7.17 1.77 2.13
CA THR A 88 7.46 0.66 3.04
C THR A 88 7.82 1.20 4.43
N SER A 89 7.87 0.33 5.44
CA SER A 89 8.37 0.68 6.79
C SER A 89 9.79 1.25 6.79
N ASP A 90 10.57 0.90 5.77
CA ASP A 90 11.96 1.33 5.59
C ASP A 90 12.06 2.64 4.78
N GLY A 91 10.91 3.23 4.41
CA GLY A 91 10.80 4.51 3.72
C GLY A 91 10.92 4.43 2.20
N LEU A 92 11.12 3.24 1.62
CA LEU A 92 11.20 3.07 0.15
C LEU A 92 9.82 3.26 -0.48
N LEU A 93 9.79 3.75 -1.73
CA LEU A 93 8.53 3.86 -2.49
C LEU A 93 7.94 2.46 -2.73
N GLY A 94 6.74 2.24 -2.21
CA GLY A 94 5.99 1.00 -2.33
C GLY A 94 5.10 0.97 -3.57
N ASP A 95 3.96 0.32 -3.45
CA ASP A 95 3.00 0.08 -4.52
C ASP A 95 2.29 1.38 -4.96
N PRO A 96 1.85 1.46 -6.24
CA PRO A 96 1.02 2.55 -6.74
C PRO A 96 -0.32 2.61 -6.00
N VAL A 97 -0.80 3.82 -5.76
CA VAL A 97 -2.22 4.06 -5.47
C VAL A 97 -2.95 4.03 -6.82
N ASN A 98 -3.63 2.93 -7.10
CA ASN A 98 -4.19 2.64 -8.43
C ASN A 98 -5.71 2.43 -8.42
N LEU A 99 -6.39 2.58 -7.28
CA LEU A 99 -7.85 2.67 -7.25
C LEU A 99 -8.34 3.53 -6.08
N ALA A 100 -9.55 4.05 -6.19
CA ALA A 100 -10.20 4.78 -5.11
C ALA A 100 -11.66 4.34 -4.95
N VAL A 101 -12.25 4.67 -3.81
CA VAL A 101 -13.64 4.33 -3.50
C VAL A 101 -14.35 5.52 -2.87
N ILE A 102 -15.62 5.71 -3.24
CA ILE A 102 -16.58 6.61 -2.59
C ILE A 102 -17.61 5.74 -1.88
N GLY A 103 -17.77 5.92 -0.57
CA GLY A 103 -18.58 5.06 0.29
C GLY A 103 -17.98 4.89 1.69
N ASN A 104 -18.79 4.37 2.61
CA ASN A 104 -18.35 4.05 3.98
C ASN A 104 -17.59 2.72 4.04
N ALA A 105 -16.97 2.44 5.19
CA ALA A 105 -16.18 1.22 5.38
C ALA A 105 -17.03 -0.04 5.21
N GLU A 106 -18.28 -0.01 5.70
CA GLU A 106 -19.21 -1.13 5.66
C GLU A 106 -19.57 -1.52 4.22
N GLN A 107 -19.75 -0.52 3.34
CA GLN A 107 -19.95 -0.70 1.90
C GLN A 107 -18.72 -1.34 1.24
N VAL A 108 -17.52 -0.86 1.56
CA VAL A 108 -16.28 -1.46 1.02
C VAL A 108 -16.15 -2.92 1.45
N HIS A 109 -16.38 -3.20 2.73
CA HIS A 109 -16.35 -4.56 3.27
C HIS A 109 -17.38 -5.47 2.61
N ALA A 110 -18.62 -5.00 2.47
CA ALA A 110 -19.70 -5.78 1.85
C ALA A 110 -19.43 -6.04 0.36
N ALA A 111 -18.92 -5.05 -0.38
CA ALA A 111 -18.62 -5.20 -1.81
C ALA A 111 -17.49 -6.19 -2.06
N LEU A 112 -16.41 -6.12 -1.28
CA LEU A 112 -15.28 -7.06 -1.38
C LEU A 112 -15.68 -8.47 -0.97
N ALA A 113 -16.45 -8.62 0.11
CA ALA A 113 -16.97 -9.92 0.54
C ALA A 113 -17.88 -10.56 -0.52
N ALA A 114 -18.78 -9.77 -1.13
CA ALA A 114 -19.63 -10.23 -2.24
C ALA A 114 -18.80 -10.64 -3.47
N ALA A 115 -17.68 -9.96 -3.71
CA ALA A 115 -16.73 -10.29 -4.77
C ALA A 115 -15.79 -11.47 -4.45
N GLY A 116 -15.96 -12.13 -3.30
CA GLY A 116 -15.17 -13.31 -2.91
C GLY A 116 -13.78 -12.98 -2.38
N TRP A 117 -13.53 -11.74 -1.96
CA TRP A 117 -12.29 -11.35 -1.31
C TRP A 117 -12.32 -11.67 0.19
N THR A 118 -11.19 -12.14 0.71
CA THR A 118 -11.03 -12.46 2.13
C THR A 118 -10.23 -11.36 2.82
N ARG A 119 -10.74 -10.83 3.94
CA ARG A 119 -10.00 -9.85 4.74
C ARG A 119 -8.75 -10.50 5.33
N ALA A 120 -7.61 -9.81 5.24
CA ALA A 120 -6.38 -10.22 5.89
C ALA A 120 -6.44 -9.90 7.40
N ASP A 121 -5.87 -10.77 8.21
CA ASP A 121 -5.70 -10.54 9.65
C ASP A 121 -4.69 -9.40 9.88
N ASP A 122 -4.79 -8.73 11.03
CA ASP A 122 -3.79 -7.75 11.44
C ASP A 122 -2.47 -8.43 11.82
N VAL A 123 -1.36 -7.69 11.68
CA VAL A 123 -0.04 -8.16 12.13
C VAL A 123 0.00 -8.14 13.66
N THR A 124 -0.09 -9.33 14.26
CA THR A 124 -0.06 -9.56 15.71
C THR A 124 0.84 -10.75 16.02
N LEU A 125 1.27 -10.91 17.28
CA LEU A 125 2.04 -12.10 17.68
C LEU A 125 1.29 -13.40 17.36
N ALA A 126 -0.04 -13.40 17.50
CA ALA A 126 -0.89 -14.55 17.20
C ALA A 126 -0.91 -14.87 15.69
N SER A 127 -1.09 -13.87 14.83
CA SER A 127 -1.09 -14.08 13.37
C SER A 127 0.30 -14.41 12.84
N SER A 128 1.38 -13.83 13.40
CA SER A 128 2.76 -14.20 13.10
C SER A 128 3.06 -15.66 13.47
N TRP A 129 2.63 -16.12 14.65
CA TRP A 129 2.76 -17.53 15.04
C TRP A 129 1.94 -18.46 14.14
N ARG A 130 0.75 -18.03 13.72
CA ARG A 130 -0.08 -18.77 12.77
C ARG A 130 0.57 -18.91 11.40
N ILE A 131 1.25 -17.87 10.90
CA ILE A 131 2.08 -17.96 9.68
C ILE A 131 3.15 -19.04 9.85
N VAL A 132 3.96 -18.96 10.92
CA VAL A 132 5.05 -19.92 11.15
C VAL A 132 4.52 -21.36 11.20
N THR A 133 3.46 -21.60 11.96
CA THR A 133 2.87 -22.94 12.07
C THR A 133 2.22 -23.43 10.78
N ALA A 134 1.57 -22.55 10.00
CA ALA A 134 1.00 -22.88 8.70
C ALA A 134 2.08 -23.26 7.68
N THR A 135 3.19 -22.49 7.64
CA THR A 135 4.33 -22.77 6.75
C THR A 135 4.99 -24.11 7.10
N VAL A 136 5.26 -24.37 8.39
CA VAL A 136 5.85 -25.66 8.84
C VAL A 136 4.93 -26.84 8.51
N ARG A 137 3.61 -26.66 8.66
CA ARG A 137 2.60 -27.70 8.36
C ARG A 137 2.20 -27.75 6.89
N ARG A 138 2.76 -26.91 6.02
CA ARG A 138 2.42 -26.78 4.59
C ARG A 138 0.91 -26.62 4.34
N ARG A 139 0.25 -25.81 5.17
CA ARG A 139 -1.18 -25.48 5.02
C ARG A 139 -1.37 -24.05 4.50
N SER A 140 -2.38 -23.83 3.66
CA SER A 140 -2.75 -22.48 3.24
C SER A 140 -3.34 -21.69 4.41
N TYR A 141 -2.87 -20.45 4.58
CA TYR A 141 -3.45 -19.46 5.48
C TYR A 141 -4.06 -18.34 4.63
N LEU A 142 -5.38 -18.42 4.42
CA LEU A 142 -6.12 -17.52 3.52
C LEU A 142 -6.33 -16.11 4.08
N GLN A 143 -6.21 -15.93 5.41
CA GLN A 143 -6.24 -14.61 6.06
C GLN A 143 -4.84 -14.14 6.46
N ALA A 144 -3.77 -14.71 5.89
CA ALA A 144 -2.41 -14.33 6.28
C ALA A 144 -2.23 -12.81 6.23
N PRO A 145 -1.64 -12.20 7.27
CA PRO A 145 -1.45 -10.76 7.31
C PRO A 145 -0.47 -10.33 6.21
N VAL A 146 -0.71 -9.13 5.67
CA VAL A 146 0.18 -8.53 4.66
C VAL A 146 1.15 -7.57 5.33
N SER A 147 2.36 -7.45 4.76
CA SER A 147 3.33 -6.45 5.21
C SER A 147 2.71 -5.04 5.15
N PRO A 148 2.96 -4.20 6.16
CA PRO A 148 2.38 -2.87 6.23
C PRO A 148 2.98 -1.95 5.15
N LEU A 149 2.11 -1.15 4.55
CA LEU A 149 2.49 -0.04 3.69
C LEU A 149 1.92 1.25 4.28
N LEU A 150 2.67 2.33 4.13
CA LEU A 150 2.35 3.63 4.70
C LEU A 150 1.81 4.56 3.63
N LEU A 151 0.73 5.24 3.95
CA LEU A 151 0.16 6.35 3.20
C LEU A 151 -0.47 7.32 4.20
N PHE A 152 -0.36 8.63 3.97
CA PHE A 152 -0.78 9.65 4.95
C PHE A 152 -0.13 9.46 6.34
N ASP A 153 1.14 9.05 6.36
CA ASP A 153 1.91 8.72 7.58
C ASP A 153 1.29 7.64 8.49
N ARG A 154 0.36 6.84 7.97
CA ARG A 154 -0.28 5.72 8.69
C ARG A 154 -0.22 4.43 7.90
N VAL A 155 -0.33 3.31 8.61
CA VAL A 155 -0.53 1.99 7.98
C VAL A 155 -1.94 1.90 7.38
N GLN A 156 -2.15 0.93 6.49
CA GLN A 156 -3.45 0.65 5.91
C GLN A 156 -4.52 0.38 6.97
N ASP A 157 -5.75 0.79 6.70
CA ASP A 157 -6.91 0.55 7.58
C ASP A 157 -7.37 -0.90 7.51
N PHE A 158 -7.34 -1.47 6.30
CA PHE A 158 -7.61 -2.88 6.07
C PHE A 158 -6.99 -3.35 4.76
N ALA A 159 -6.80 -4.67 4.67
CA ALA A 159 -6.32 -5.34 3.47
C ALA A 159 -7.17 -6.56 3.16
N TYR A 160 -7.28 -6.87 1.88
CA TYR A 160 -8.01 -8.01 1.36
C TYR A 160 -7.13 -8.82 0.42
N GLN A 161 -7.39 -10.11 0.36
CA GLN A 161 -6.69 -11.04 -0.52
C GLN A 161 -7.64 -12.05 -1.16
N GLN A 162 -7.26 -12.52 -2.34
CA GLN A 162 -7.93 -13.61 -3.04
C GLN A 162 -6.87 -14.58 -3.58
N GLU A 163 -6.88 -15.81 -3.06
CA GLU A 163 -5.92 -16.85 -3.44
C GLU A 163 -6.26 -17.44 -4.81
N VAL A 164 -5.22 -17.65 -5.64
CA VAL A 164 -5.39 -18.23 -6.97
C VAL A 164 -5.09 -19.72 -6.92
N ALA A 165 -6.05 -20.54 -7.35
CA ALA A 165 -5.88 -21.99 -7.56
C ALA A 165 -5.25 -22.75 -6.38
N ASN A 166 -5.62 -22.40 -5.14
CA ASN A 166 -5.06 -22.96 -3.90
C ASN A 166 -3.54 -22.83 -3.78
N ASN A 167 -2.94 -21.82 -4.41
CA ASN A 167 -1.51 -21.55 -4.36
C ASN A 167 -1.22 -20.34 -3.47
N PRO A 168 -0.65 -20.53 -2.27
CA PRO A 168 -0.37 -19.41 -1.36
C PRO A 168 0.69 -18.44 -1.90
N ALA A 169 1.49 -18.83 -2.89
CA ALA A 169 2.47 -17.96 -3.53
C ALA A 169 1.87 -17.04 -4.60
N LYS A 170 0.61 -17.27 -5.01
CA LYS A 170 -0.09 -16.49 -6.03
C LYS A 170 -1.40 -15.92 -5.51
N ARG A 171 -1.41 -14.61 -5.26
CA ARG A 171 -2.51 -13.95 -4.56
C ARG A 171 -2.76 -12.56 -5.11
N HIS A 172 -4.01 -12.28 -5.37
CA HIS A 172 -4.51 -10.92 -5.54
C HIS A 172 -4.55 -10.27 -4.17
N HIS A 173 -4.11 -9.02 -4.05
CA HIS A 173 -4.23 -8.28 -2.81
C HIS A 173 -4.54 -6.80 -3.04
N VAL A 174 -5.29 -6.22 -2.11
CA VAL A 174 -5.61 -4.80 -2.12
C VAL A 174 -5.58 -4.24 -0.71
N ARG A 175 -4.95 -3.09 -0.54
CA ARG A 175 -4.87 -2.35 0.73
C ARG A 175 -5.64 -1.05 0.60
N PHE A 176 -6.32 -0.64 1.67
CA PHE A 176 -7.13 0.59 1.69
C PHE A 176 -6.68 1.53 2.80
N TRP A 177 -6.72 2.83 2.50
CA TRP A 177 -6.50 3.92 3.44
C TRP A 177 -7.66 4.90 3.37
N ARG A 178 -8.18 5.28 4.54
CA ARG A 178 -9.16 6.37 4.64
C ARG A 178 -8.49 7.68 4.28
N CYS A 179 -9.11 8.45 3.38
CA CYS A 179 -8.65 9.81 3.11
C CYS A 179 -8.89 10.70 4.34
N PRO A 180 -7.93 11.56 4.74
CA PRO A 180 -8.14 12.51 5.82
C PRO A 180 -9.33 13.45 5.55
N ASP A 181 -9.97 13.95 6.60
CA ASP A 181 -11.12 14.84 6.44
C ASP A 181 -10.76 16.10 5.65
N GLY A 182 -11.62 16.45 4.69
CA GLY A 182 -11.39 17.60 3.80
C GLY A 182 -10.32 17.38 2.73
N TRP A 183 -9.57 16.27 2.76
CA TRP A 183 -8.53 15.97 1.78
C TRP A 183 -9.11 15.78 0.37
N MET A 184 -8.33 16.17 -0.63
CA MET A 184 -8.66 16.06 -2.05
C MET A 184 -7.51 15.40 -2.79
N LEU A 185 -7.84 14.55 -3.75
CA LEU A 185 -6.89 14.07 -4.73
C LEU A 185 -6.40 15.23 -5.61
N PRO A 186 -5.22 15.08 -6.27
CA PRO A 186 -4.87 15.87 -7.44
C PRO A 186 -6.06 16.07 -8.39
N GLY A 187 -6.23 17.27 -8.94
CA GLY A 187 -7.40 17.63 -9.76
C GLY A 187 -8.66 18.00 -8.96
N GLY A 188 -8.62 18.00 -7.62
CA GLY A 188 -9.73 18.43 -6.77
C GLY A 188 -10.82 17.37 -6.56
N HIS A 189 -10.55 16.12 -6.92
CA HIS A 189 -11.50 15.01 -6.74
C HIS A 189 -11.59 14.60 -5.27
N ARG A 190 -12.81 14.47 -4.75
CA ARG A 190 -13.06 13.95 -3.40
C ARG A 190 -13.36 12.47 -3.46
N VAL A 191 -12.60 11.69 -2.70
CA VAL A 191 -12.84 10.26 -2.47
C VAL A 191 -12.78 9.95 -0.98
N ASP A 192 -13.40 8.84 -0.60
CA ASP A 192 -13.48 8.37 0.78
C ASP A 192 -12.27 7.49 1.12
N TRP A 193 -11.85 6.66 0.17
CA TRP A 193 -10.74 5.72 0.31
C TRP A 193 -9.84 5.76 -0.92
N VAL A 194 -8.56 5.56 -0.68
CA VAL A 194 -7.58 5.25 -1.72
C VAL A 194 -7.01 3.87 -1.46
N ALA A 195 -6.59 3.20 -2.52
CA ALA A 195 -6.14 1.83 -2.42
C ALA A 195 -5.02 1.49 -3.40
N ALA A 196 -4.26 0.47 -3.02
CA ALA A 196 -3.17 -0.11 -3.78
C ALA A 196 -3.47 -1.60 -3.99
N GLY A 197 -3.87 -1.92 -5.22
CA GLY A 197 -4.11 -3.28 -5.70
C GLY A 197 -2.89 -3.84 -6.40
N THR A 198 -2.44 -5.03 -6.01
CA THR A 198 -1.21 -5.65 -6.51
C THR A 198 -1.34 -7.19 -6.51
N PHE A 199 -0.69 -7.84 -7.47
CA PHE A 199 -0.73 -9.31 -7.64
C PHE A 199 0.61 -9.91 -7.26
N ASP A 200 0.62 -10.80 -6.27
CA ASP A 200 1.79 -11.61 -5.94
C ASP A 200 1.88 -12.80 -6.90
N ARG A 201 3.02 -12.94 -7.60
CA ARG A 201 3.25 -14.04 -8.56
C ARG A 201 4.13 -15.16 -8.03
N ALA A 202 4.95 -14.89 -7.02
CA ALA A 202 5.87 -15.85 -6.40
C ALA A 202 6.36 -15.37 -5.02
N VAL A 203 7.06 -16.25 -4.29
CA VAL A 203 7.89 -15.87 -3.14
C VAL A 203 9.35 -15.81 -3.60
N GLY A 204 10.09 -14.81 -3.14
CA GLY A 204 11.51 -14.64 -3.49
C GLY A 204 12.24 -13.71 -2.53
N LEU A 205 13.43 -13.25 -2.93
CA LEU A 205 14.19 -12.28 -2.15
C LEU A 205 13.99 -10.86 -2.71
N SER A 206 13.82 -9.89 -1.82
CA SER A 206 13.87 -8.47 -2.14
C SER A 206 15.23 -8.12 -2.72
N LEU A 207 15.26 -7.38 -3.83
CA LEU A 207 16.55 -6.95 -4.43
C LEU A 207 17.25 -5.90 -3.57
N PHE A 208 16.48 -5.15 -2.78
CA PHE A 208 17.03 -4.06 -1.98
C PHE A 208 17.40 -4.52 -0.57
N THR A 209 16.60 -5.37 0.05
CA THR A 209 16.80 -5.76 1.45
C THR A 209 17.29 -7.20 1.62
N LEU A 210 17.32 -8.02 0.56
CA LEU A 210 17.62 -9.46 0.64
C LEU A 210 16.68 -10.25 1.55
N GLN A 211 15.59 -9.64 2.00
CA GLN A 211 14.57 -10.29 2.83
C GLN A 211 13.69 -11.20 1.98
N VAL A 212 13.14 -12.24 2.60
CA VAL A 212 12.11 -13.05 1.95
C VAL A 212 10.83 -12.22 1.84
N THR A 213 10.33 -12.06 0.63
CA THR A 213 9.12 -11.29 0.31
C THR A 213 8.34 -11.95 -0.82
N HIS A 214 7.08 -11.57 -0.97
CA HIS A 214 6.37 -11.84 -2.21
C HIS A 214 6.92 -10.97 -3.34
N LYS A 215 6.89 -11.55 -4.54
CA LYS A 215 7.23 -10.91 -5.80
C LYS A 215 5.95 -10.43 -6.43
N ILE A 216 5.87 -9.13 -6.65
CA ILE A 216 4.71 -8.50 -7.28
C ILE A 216 4.86 -8.58 -8.81
N ASP A 217 3.73 -8.70 -9.50
CA ASP A 217 3.67 -8.63 -10.96
C ASP A 217 3.90 -7.21 -11.45
N GLU A 218 4.58 -7.09 -12.59
CA GLU A 218 4.94 -5.80 -13.15
C GLU A 218 3.72 -5.00 -13.61
N HIS A 219 2.68 -5.67 -14.13
CA HIS A 219 1.53 -5.01 -14.74
C HIS A 219 0.44 -4.73 -13.70
N THR A 220 0.67 -3.72 -12.86
CA THR A 220 -0.24 -3.39 -11.73
C THR A 220 -1.66 -2.99 -12.18
N ASP A 221 -1.82 -2.52 -13.40
CA ASP A 221 -3.14 -2.17 -13.95
C ASP A 221 -4.01 -3.40 -14.23
N ILE A 222 -3.41 -4.55 -14.58
CA ILE A 222 -4.16 -5.79 -14.76
C ILE A 222 -4.84 -6.19 -13.45
N GLU A 223 -4.13 -6.03 -12.34
CA GLU A 223 -4.67 -6.32 -11.01
C GLU A 223 -5.75 -5.31 -10.61
N ARG A 224 -5.49 -4.02 -10.82
CA ARG A 224 -6.49 -2.96 -10.63
C ARG A 224 -7.80 -3.28 -11.35
N ASP A 225 -7.70 -3.66 -12.62
CA ASP A 225 -8.84 -3.94 -13.46
C ASP A 225 -9.55 -5.24 -13.03
N HIS A 226 -8.81 -6.23 -12.53
CA HIS A 226 -9.38 -7.43 -11.89
C HIS A 226 -10.20 -7.08 -10.66
N ILE A 227 -9.68 -6.23 -9.76
CA ILE A 227 -10.40 -5.75 -8.56
C ILE A 227 -11.69 -5.07 -8.97
N VAL A 228 -11.60 -4.07 -9.87
CA VAL A 228 -12.77 -3.31 -10.36
C VAL A 228 -13.80 -4.25 -10.99
N ALA A 229 -13.38 -5.16 -11.87
CA ALA A 229 -14.27 -6.10 -12.54
C ALA A 229 -14.93 -7.09 -11.56
N SER A 230 -14.19 -7.57 -10.55
CA SER A 230 -14.71 -8.47 -9.52
C SER A 230 -15.83 -7.81 -8.70
N ILE A 231 -15.64 -6.56 -8.29
CA ILE A 231 -16.63 -5.78 -7.53
C ILE A 231 -17.85 -5.47 -8.40
N ARG A 232 -17.65 -4.99 -9.64
CA ARG A 232 -18.77 -4.67 -10.54
C ARG A 232 -19.64 -5.87 -10.86
N ARG A 233 -19.03 -7.05 -11.00
CA ARG A 233 -19.76 -8.30 -11.24
C ARG A 233 -20.60 -8.71 -10.03
N ALA A 234 -20.05 -8.55 -8.82
CA ALA A 234 -20.73 -8.94 -7.59
C ALA A 234 -21.77 -7.92 -7.11
N VAL A 235 -21.57 -6.64 -7.42
CA VAL A 235 -22.41 -5.53 -7.00
C VAL A 235 -22.77 -4.66 -8.22
N PRO A 236 -23.81 -5.03 -8.99
CA PRO A 236 -24.18 -4.33 -10.23
C PRO A 236 -24.61 -2.88 -10.05
N GLN A 237 -24.97 -2.47 -8.82
CA GLN A 237 -25.36 -1.09 -8.49
C GLN A 237 -24.17 -0.13 -8.41
N THR A 238 -22.94 -0.65 -8.44
CA THR A 238 -21.72 0.17 -8.40
C THR A 238 -21.58 1.01 -9.65
N ARG A 239 -21.15 2.26 -9.48
CA ARG A 239 -20.76 3.13 -10.59
C ARG A 239 -19.25 3.24 -10.64
N LEU A 240 -18.72 3.46 -11.84
CA LEU A 240 -17.29 3.64 -12.05
C LEU A 240 -17.05 5.01 -12.66
N VAL A 241 -16.20 5.79 -12.02
CA VAL A 241 -15.67 7.04 -12.56
C VAL A 241 -14.19 6.83 -12.82
N LEU A 242 -13.72 7.07 -14.03
CA LEU A 242 -12.30 6.99 -14.36
C LEU A 242 -11.69 8.39 -14.31
N ILE A 243 -10.73 8.61 -13.41
CA ILE A 243 -9.89 9.80 -13.43
C ILE A 243 -8.69 9.47 -14.32
N ARG A 244 -8.66 10.03 -15.53
CA ARG A 244 -7.55 9.86 -16.46
C ARG A 244 -6.36 10.71 -16.04
N ASP A 245 -5.16 10.20 -16.30
CA ASP A 245 -3.89 10.90 -16.05
C ASP A 245 -3.76 11.36 -14.58
N PHE A 246 -4.32 10.59 -13.64
CA PHE A 246 -4.25 10.88 -12.21
C PHE A 246 -2.79 11.00 -11.74
N ALA A 247 -1.95 10.11 -12.24
CA ALA A 247 -0.52 10.26 -12.29
C ALA A 247 -0.06 10.12 -13.74
N THR A 248 1.13 10.62 -14.06
CA THR A 248 1.78 10.26 -15.31
C THR A 248 2.06 8.75 -15.30
N GLY A 249 1.67 8.02 -16.35
CA GLY A 249 2.07 6.62 -16.51
C GLY A 249 3.59 6.44 -16.39
N TYR A 250 4.03 5.38 -15.73
CA TYR A 250 5.44 5.20 -15.41
C TYR A 250 5.90 3.74 -15.37
N HIS A 251 7.20 3.57 -15.57
CA HIS A 251 7.94 2.34 -15.30
C HIS A 251 8.91 2.60 -14.14
N SER A 252 8.83 1.79 -13.09
CA SER A 252 9.67 2.00 -11.90
C SER A 252 9.91 0.70 -11.15
N ARG A 253 10.44 0.80 -9.92
CA ARG A 253 10.52 -0.31 -8.98
C ARG A 253 9.80 0.02 -7.68
N ASN A 254 9.27 -1.00 -7.00
CA ASN A 254 8.75 -0.87 -5.64
C ASN A 254 9.87 -1.09 -4.59
N GLY A 255 9.53 -0.97 -3.31
CA GLY A 255 10.47 -1.15 -2.21
C GLY A 255 11.03 -2.57 -2.04
N GLY A 256 10.43 -3.57 -2.71
CA GLY A 256 10.97 -4.92 -2.84
C GLY A 256 11.93 -5.10 -4.01
N GLY A 257 12.04 -4.08 -4.88
CA GLY A 257 12.83 -4.08 -6.10
C GLY A 257 12.13 -4.73 -7.31
N ASP A 258 10.83 -5.02 -7.20
CA ASP A 258 10.04 -5.55 -8.31
C ASP A 258 9.69 -4.42 -9.26
N ASN A 259 9.68 -4.70 -10.57
CA ASN A 259 9.27 -3.74 -11.57
C ASN A 259 7.79 -3.39 -11.40
N ILE A 260 7.43 -2.15 -11.73
CA ILE A 260 6.05 -1.67 -11.82
C ILE A 260 5.90 -0.97 -13.16
N GLN A 261 4.82 -1.30 -13.85
CA GLN A 261 4.26 -0.57 -14.98
C GLN A 261 2.82 -0.19 -14.66
N THR A 262 2.49 1.08 -14.88
CA THR A 262 1.11 1.60 -14.76
C THR A 262 0.85 2.70 -15.79
N ASP A 263 -0.37 2.75 -16.30
CA ASP A 263 -0.90 3.81 -17.17
C ASP A 263 -1.11 5.15 -16.44
N GLY A 264 -1.20 5.11 -15.10
CA GLY A 264 -1.39 6.29 -14.25
C GLY A 264 -2.85 6.72 -14.06
N ASP A 265 -3.81 5.97 -14.61
CA ASP A 265 -5.24 6.22 -14.44
C ASP A 265 -5.74 5.73 -13.09
N LEU A 266 -6.73 6.43 -12.52
CA LEU A 266 -7.33 6.11 -11.22
C LEU A 266 -8.84 5.85 -11.37
N PRO A 267 -9.28 4.58 -11.48
CA PRO A 267 -10.67 4.21 -11.35
C PRO A 267 -11.17 4.45 -9.92
N VAL A 268 -12.32 5.12 -9.83
CA VAL A 268 -13.06 5.41 -8.61
C VAL A 268 -14.36 4.61 -8.60
N ILE A 269 -14.47 3.67 -7.66
CA ILE A 269 -15.67 2.87 -7.45
C ILE A 269 -16.61 3.66 -6.54
N ASP A 270 -17.80 3.98 -7.01
CA ASP A 270 -18.84 4.62 -6.21
C ASP A 270 -19.82 3.58 -5.68
N LEU A 271 -19.75 3.36 -4.37
CA LEU A 271 -20.56 2.39 -3.62
C LEU A 271 -21.77 3.04 -2.94
N ARG A 272 -22.01 4.36 -3.08
CA ARG A 272 -23.09 5.05 -2.35
C ARG A 272 -24.49 4.51 -2.68
N GLY A 273 -24.67 3.94 -3.87
CA GLY A 273 -25.91 3.27 -4.28
C GLY A 273 -26.13 1.88 -3.66
N MET A 274 -25.14 1.34 -2.93
CA MET A 274 -25.22 0.03 -2.31
C MET A 274 -25.93 0.13 -0.93
N PRO A 275 -27.06 -0.57 -0.74
CA PRO A 275 -27.71 -0.64 0.57
C PRO A 275 -26.89 -1.54 1.50
N VAL A 276 -26.56 -1.05 2.70
CA VAL A 276 -25.91 -1.83 3.75
C VAL A 276 -26.73 -1.71 5.03
N ALA A 277 -27.07 -2.84 5.64
CA ALA A 277 -27.85 -2.87 6.87
C ALA A 277 -27.08 -2.20 8.01
N GLY A 278 -27.66 -1.14 8.60
CA GLY A 278 -27.13 -0.47 9.79
C GLY A 278 -26.53 0.92 9.60
N ALA A 279 -26.47 1.48 8.39
CA ALA A 279 -26.12 2.89 8.22
C ALA A 279 -27.34 3.79 8.53
N PRO A 280 -27.25 4.79 9.41
CA PRO A 280 -28.28 5.82 9.48
C PRO A 280 -28.34 6.49 8.11
N SER A 281 -29.53 6.57 7.52
CA SER A 281 -29.77 7.31 6.30
C SER A 281 -29.46 8.79 6.55
N GLY A 282 -28.21 9.19 6.31
CA GLY A 282 -27.72 10.54 6.48
C GLY A 282 -28.30 11.43 5.39
N ALA A 283 -29.08 12.41 5.83
CA ALA A 283 -29.72 13.45 5.05
C ALA A 283 -28.79 14.02 3.96
N GLY A 284 -29.32 14.10 2.73
CA GLY A 284 -28.68 14.81 1.64
C GLY A 284 -28.41 16.26 2.03
N VAL A 285 -27.14 16.64 2.05
CA VAL A 285 -26.75 18.04 1.97
C VAL A 285 -26.88 18.45 0.50
N PRO A 286 -27.76 19.41 0.15
CA PRO A 286 -27.86 19.90 -1.22
C PRO A 286 -26.66 20.81 -1.51
N GLY A 287 -25.84 20.44 -2.51
CA GLY A 287 -24.66 21.21 -2.89
C GLY A 287 -24.31 21.09 -4.38
N ALA A 288 -24.77 22.09 -5.14
CA ALA A 288 -24.25 22.61 -6.41
C ALA A 288 -24.26 21.71 -7.67
N GLY A 289 -25.38 21.78 -8.39
CA GLY A 289 -25.47 22.02 -9.84
C GLY A 289 -24.51 21.29 -10.79
N VAL A 290 -24.94 20.12 -11.26
CA VAL A 290 -24.54 19.59 -12.58
C VAL A 290 -25.55 20.14 -13.60
N PRO A 291 -25.15 20.80 -14.71
CA PRO A 291 -26.08 21.19 -15.77
C PRO A 291 -26.64 19.94 -16.43
N GLY A 292 -27.97 19.84 -16.52
CA GLY A 292 -28.65 18.64 -16.94
C GLY A 292 -28.56 18.34 -18.44
N ALA A 293 -28.71 17.05 -18.77
CA ALA A 293 -29.51 16.54 -19.88
C ALA A 293 -29.50 15.00 -19.88
N GLY A 294 -30.64 14.38 -20.18
CA GLY A 294 -30.67 13.04 -20.81
C GLY A 294 -31.35 11.92 -20.03
N VAL A 295 -32.56 11.58 -20.49
CA VAL A 295 -33.39 10.36 -20.29
C VAL A 295 -32.63 9.07 -19.93
N PRO A 296 -33.16 8.18 -19.06
CA PRO A 296 -32.48 6.95 -18.68
C PRO A 296 -32.55 5.91 -19.82
N GLY A 297 -31.38 5.53 -20.32
CA GLY A 297 -31.19 4.43 -21.26
C GLY A 297 -29.89 3.68 -20.96
N ASP A 298 -30.06 2.43 -20.54
CA ASP A 298 -29.12 1.29 -20.59
C ASP A 298 -27.83 1.30 -19.73
N GLY A 299 -27.39 0.10 -19.36
CA GLY A 299 -26.57 -0.21 -18.19
C GLY A 299 -25.14 0.35 -18.11
N GLY A 300 -24.69 0.57 -16.86
CA GLY A 300 -23.28 0.46 -16.48
C GLY A 300 -22.27 1.42 -17.12
N ALA A 301 -22.69 2.62 -17.52
CA ALA A 301 -21.80 3.62 -18.13
C ALA A 301 -20.64 4.02 -17.19
N VAL A 302 -19.42 3.94 -17.71
CA VAL A 302 -18.21 4.51 -17.07
C VAL A 302 -18.19 6.00 -17.39
N ILE A 303 -18.08 6.85 -16.37
CA ILE A 303 -17.95 8.29 -16.56
C ILE A 303 -16.46 8.62 -16.56
N GLU A 304 -15.95 9.15 -17.65
CA GLU A 304 -14.54 9.57 -17.75
C GLU A 304 -14.40 11.04 -17.36
N LEU A 305 -13.45 11.32 -16.47
CA LEU A 305 -13.05 12.67 -16.09
C LEU A 305 -11.56 12.81 -16.43
N THR A 306 -11.24 13.75 -17.32
CA THR A 306 -9.84 14.08 -17.62
C THR A 306 -9.35 15.07 -16.57
N GLY A 307 -8.33 14.69 -15.80
CA GLY A 307 -7.64 15.62 -14.92
C GLY A 307 -6.65 16.45 -15.73
N LEU A 308 -7.05 17.65 -16.16
CA LEU A 308 -6.25 18.86 -16.39
C LEU A 308 -7.05 19.87 -17.24
N SER A 309 -7.47 20.96 -16.60
CA SER A 309 -7.61 22.29 -17.21
C SER A 309 -6.84 23.27 -16.35
#